data_AF-A0ABD1SIQ8-F1
#
_entry.id   AF-A0ABD1SIQ8-F1
#
_cell.length_a   1.000
_cell.length_b   1.000
_cell.length_c   1.000
_cell.angle_alpha   90.00
_cell.angle_beta   90.00
_cell.angle_gamma   90.00
#
_symmetry.space_group_name_H-M   'P 1'
#
loop_
_entity.id
_entity.type
_entity.pdbx_description
1 polymer ?
#
loop_
_entity_poly.entity_id
_entity_poly.type
_entity_poly.pdbx_seq_one_letter_code
_entity_poly.pdbx_strand_id
1 'polypeptide(L)'
;MPMPCNINVCRGDGWGTSANQNCYKETEPIFQKGYWESETNQKITRVVESAIEELKSRGLEVQMLNITQLSEYRKDAHPSIYRKQRVAITEDQLLNPTSYADCAHWCLPGVPDAWNEILPTDKASEMADGNLKATPVKPIH
;
A
#
# COMPACT_ATOMS: atom_id res chain seq x y z
N MET A 1 -17.03 -14.26 0.71
CA MET A 1 -15.80 -14.37 -0.11
C MET A 1 -14.75 -13.49 0.54
N PRO A 2 -13.54 -13.97 0.83
CA PRO A 2 -12.46 -13.11 1.29
C PRO A 2 -12.14 -12.11 0.17
N MET A 3 -12.11 -10.82 0.51
CA MET A 3 -11.76 -9.77 -0.44
C MET A 3 -10.33 -10.00 -0.94
N PRO A 4 -10.05 -9.89 -2.24
CA PRO A 4 -8.70 -10.04 -2.75
C PRO A 4 -7.79 -8.94 -2.18
N CYS A 5 -6.66 -9.35 -1.61
CA CYS A 5 -5.65 -8.45 -1.06
C CYS A 5 -4.77 -7.92 -2.21
N ASN A 6 -4.94 -6.65 -2.59
CA ASN A 6 -4.23 -6.07 -3.72
C ASN A 6 -2.84 -5.50 -3.36
N ILE A 7 -2.47 -5.46 -2.07
CA ILE A 7 -1.14 -5.07 -1.55
C ILE A 7 -0.89 -5.56 -0.11
N ASN A 8 -1.82 -6.35 0.44
CA ASN A 8 -1.97 -6.44 1.88
C ASN A 8 -1.33 -7.72 2.44
N VAL A 9 -0.62 -7.53 3.54
CA VAL A 9 -0.06 -8.54 4.46
C VAL A 9 -1.21 -9.28 5.17
N CYS A 10 -2.03 -9.97 4.39
CA CYS A 10 -3.27 -10.61 4.83
C CYS A 10 -3.07 -12.05 5.26
N ARG A 11 -1.98 -12.69 4.82
CA ARG A 11 -1.74 -14.11 5.04
C ARG A 11 -0.30 -14.37 5.46
N GLY A 12 -0.18 -15.03 6.60
CA GLY A 12 1.08 -15.30 7.26
C GLY A 12 2.08 -16.16 6.48
N ASP A 13 1.61 -16.93 5.50
CA ASP A 13 2.44 -17.82 4.68
C ASP A 13 3.39 -17.07 3.76
N GLY A 14 3.13 -15.79 3.48
CA GLY A 14 4.08 -14.91 2.79
C GLY A 14 5.42 -14.80 3.53
N TRP A 15 5.39 -14.62 4.86
CA TRP A 15 6.58 -14.37 5.70
C TRP A 15 6.93 -15.53 6.65
N GLY A 16 6.58 -16.77 6.27
CA GLY A 16 7.03 -17.97 6.98
C GLY A 16 6.20 -18.39 8.20
N THR A 17 4.98 -17.85 8.33
CA THR A 17 3.99 -18.31 9.33
C THR A 17 2.84 -19.07 8.65
N SER A 18 1.78 -19.43 9.38
CA SER A 18 0.67 -20.17 8.76
C SER A 18 -0.25 -19.25 7.95
N ALA A 19 -0.87 -19.76 6.89
CA ALA A 19 -1.88 -19.04 6.10
C ALA A 19 -3.10 -18.54 6.93
N ASN A 20 -3.35 -19.15 8.09
CA ASN A 20 -4.41 -18.75 9.03
C ASN A 20 -3.97 -17.65 10.01
N GLN A 21 -2.74 -17.13 9.90
CA GLN A 21 -2.28 -15.94 10.61
C GLN A 21 -2.25 -14.75 9.64
N ASN A 22 -2.19 -13.54 10.19
CA ASN A 22 -2.09 -12.30 9.44
C ASN A 22 -1.27 -11.29 10.26
N CYS A 23 -1.40 -9.99 9.99
CA CYS A 23 -0.72 -8.94 10.75
C CYS A 23 -1.00 -8.91 12.26
N TYR A 24 -1.94 -9.71 12.78
CA TYR A 24 -2.18 -9.80 14.22
C TYR A 24 -0.96 -10.33 14.98
N LYS A 25 -0.52 -9.56 15.99
CA LYS A 25 0.69 -9.77 16.82
C LYS A 25 2.03 -9.63 16.08
N GLU A 26 2.03 -9.21 14.83
CA GLU A 26 3.26 -8.86 14.13
C GLU A 26 3.75 -7.50 14.65
N THR A 27 4.98 -7.46 15.15
CA THR A 27 5.57 -6.27 15.79
C THR A 27 6.90 -5.86 15.16
N GLU A 28 7.42 -6.70 14.26
CA GLU A 28 8.67 -6.49 13.55
C GLU A 28 8.43 -6.61 12.05
N PRO A 29 9.16 -5.84 11.22
CA PRO A 29 9.06 -5.95 9.78
C PRO A 29 9.63 -7.29 9.30
N ILE A 30 9.48 -7.55 8.01
CA ILE A 30 10.14 -8.66 7.33
C ILE A 30 11.59 -8.25 7.07
N PHE A 31 12.54 -9.07 7.49
CA PHE A 31 13.98 -8.82 7.28
C PHE A 31 14.57 -9.60 6.09
N GLN A 32 13.78 -10.46 5.47
CA GLN A 32 14.22 -11.25 4.31
C GLN A 32 14.47 -10.33 3.11
N LYS A 33 15.74 -10.17 2.72
CA LYS A 33 16.10 -9.36 1.56
C LYS A 33 15.43 -9.89 0.28
N GLY A 34 14.85 -8.97 -0.49
CA GLY A 34 14.18 -9.32 -1.75
C GLY A 34 12.82 -9.96 -1.54
N TYR A 35 12.20 -9.75 -0.37
CA TYR A 35 10.83 -10.14 -0.13
C TYR A 35 9.90 -9.56 -1.21
N TRP A 36 8.95 -10.38 -1.63
CA TRP A 36 7.84 -9.97 -2.47
C TRP A 36 6.61 -10.76 -2.05
N GLU A 37 5.52 -10.08 -1.77
CA GLU A 37 4.28 -10.73 -1.38
C GLU A 37 3.68 -11.51 -2.56
N SER A 38 3.33 -12.77 -2.31
CA SER A 38 2.85 -13.70 -3.33
C SER A 38 1.48 -13.30 -3.90
N GLU A 39 0.65 -12.66 -3.08
CA GLU A 39 -0.70 -12.20 -3.44
C GLU A 39 -0.68 -10.84 -4.17
N THR A 40 0.47 -10.15 -4.24
CA THR A 40 0.56 -8.87 -4.94
C THR A 40 0.34 -9.03 -6.44
N ASN A 41 -0.71 -8.37 -6.94
CA ASN A 41 -1.09 -8.45 -8.33
C ASN A 41 -0.21 -7.56 -9.23
N GLN A 42 0.94 -8.11 -9.64
CA GLN A 42 1.88 -7.43 -10.53
C GLN A 42 1.27 -7.05 -11.89
N LYS A 43 0.17 -7.67 -12.32
CA LYS A 43 -0.50 -7.27 -13.58
C LYS A 43 -1.08 -5.86 -13.45
N ILE A 44 -1.60 -5.49 -12.28
CA ILE A 44 -2.11 -4.14 -12.03
C ILE A 44 -0.97 -3.14 -12.13
N THR A 45 0.17 -3.43 -11.50
CA THR A 45 1.38 -2.58 -11.60
C THR A 45 1.78 -2.35 -13.05
N ARG A 46 1.85 -3.40 -13.87
CA ARG A 46 2.20 -3.30 -15.31
C ARG A 46 1.19 -2.47 -16.11
N VAL A 47 -0.10 -2.58 -15.79
CA VAL A 47 -1.16 -1.77 -16.42
C VAL A 47 -0.95 -0.29 -16.07
N VAL A 48 -0.65 0.01 -14.81
CA VAL A 48 -0.37 1.38 -14.35
C VAL A 48 0.89 1.92 -15.04
N GLU A 49 1.98 1.15 -15.08
CA GLU A 49 3.21 1.53 -15.78
C GLU A 49 2.94 1.82 -17.27
N SER A 50 2.18 0.96 -17.94
CA SER A 50 1.82 1.14 -19.35
C SER A 50 1.00 2.41 -19.58
N ALA A 51 0.03 2.70 -18.70
CA ALA A 51 -0.77 3.91 -18.78
C ALA A 51 0.09 5.17 -18.54
N ILE A 52 1.06 5.11 -17.64
CA ILE A 52 1.99 6.23 -17.39
C ILE A 52 2.89 6.49 -18.61
N GLU A 53 3.40 5.44 -19.26
CA GLU A 53 4.18 5.60 -20.49
C GLU A 53 3.35 6.17 -21.65
N GLU A 54 2.07 5.81 -21.76
CA GLU A 54 1.15 6.43 -22.72
C GLU A 54 0.99 7.93 -22.45
N LEU A 55 0.80 8.33 -21.19
CA LEU A 55 0.70 9.75 -20.81
C LEU A 55 1.99 10.53 -21.13
N LYS A 56 3.16 9.93 -20.86
CA LYS A 56 4.46 10.52 -21.20
C LYS A 56 4.62 10.70 -22.71
N SER A 57 4.19 9.72 -23.51
CA SER A 57 4.22 9.82 -24.98
C SER A 57 3.39 10.99 -25.53
N ARG A 58 2.39 11.44 -24.76
CA ARG A 58 1.51 12.57 -25.07
C ARG A 58 2.03 13.91 -24.52
N GLY A 59 3.22 13.92 -23.91
CA GLY A 59 3.89 15.11 -23.37
C GLY A 59 3.50 15.48 -21.93
N LEU A 60 2.85 14.56 -21.19
CA LEU A 60 2.56 14.76 -19.77
C LEU A 60 3.71 14.26 -18.91
N GLU A 61 4.15 15.07 -17.95
CA GLU A 61 5.14 14.64 -16.95
C GLU A 61 4.42 13.94 -15.79
N VAL A 62 4.50 12.61 -15.76
CA VAL A 62 3.94 11.78 -14.68
C VAL A 62 5.04 10.92 -14.08
N GLN A 63 5.19 11.00 -12.76
CA GLN A 63 6.14 10.19 -12.00
C GLN A 63 5.39 9.17 -11.15
N MET A 64 5.80 7.90 -11.25
CA MET A 64 5.23 6.82 -10.44
C MET A 64 6.05 6.66 -9.16
N LEU A 65 5.39 6.80 -8.02
CA LEU A 65 5.96 6.39 -6.74
C LEU A 65 5.68 4.90 -6.52
N ASN A 66 6.67 4.04 -6.79
CA ASN A 66 6.53 2.59 -6.57
C ASN A 66 6.85 2.23 -5.12
N ILE A 67 5.82 2.28 -4.26
CA ILE A 67 5.89 1.96 -2.82
C ILE A 67 5.54 0.51 -2.51
N THR A 68 5.19 -0.31 -3.51
CA THR A 68 4.63 -1.66 -3.32
C THR A 68 5.56 -2.54 -2.48
N GLN A 69 6.78 -2.77 -2.96
CA GLN A 69 7.73 -3.64 -2.25
C GLN A 69 8.12 -3.10 -0.88
N LEU A 70 8.35 -1.79 -0.78
CA LEU A 70 8.72 -1.14 0.49
C LEU A 70 7.63 -1.36 1.55
N SER A 71 6.37 -1.27 1.14
CA SER A 71 5.22 -1.44 2.03
C SER A 71 5.01 -2.90 2.43
N GLU A 72 5.29 -3.85 1.53
CA GLU A 72 5.18 -5.29 1.80
C GLU A 72 6.07 -5.77 2.96
N TYR A 73 7.21 -5.12 3.19
CA TYR A 73 8.06 -5.43 4.35
C TYR A 73 7.38 -5.13 5.70
N ARG A 74 6.36 -4.28 5.74
CA ARG A 74 5.87 -3.63 6.95
C ARG A 74 4.66 -4.32 7.58
N LYS A 75 4.75 -5.64 7.75
CA LYS A 75 3.69 -6.42 8.41
C LYS A 75 3.31 -5.94 9.81
N ASP A 76 4.24 -5.25 10.47
CA ASP A 76 4.15 -4.66 11.80
C ASP A 76 3.33 -3.36 11.88
N ALA A 77 3.11 -2.68 10.76
CA ALA A 77 2.63 -1.29 10.78
C ALA A 77 1.10 -1.15 10.59
N HIS A 78 0.38 -2.26 10.64
CA HIS A 78 -1.08 -2.29 10.49
C HIS A 78 -1.79 -2.07 11.84
N PRO A 79 -2.98 -1.43 11.86
CA PRO A 79 -3.78 -1.30 13.09
C PRO A 79 -4.20 -2.64 13.68
N SER A 80 -4.28 -3.70 12.86
CA SER A 80 -4.76 -5.01 13.30
C SER A 80 -6.13 -4.87 13.98
N ILE A 81 -6.26 -5.29 15.23
CA ILE A 81 -7.51 -5.20 15.99
C ILE A 81 -7.79 -3.81 16.58
N TYR A 82 -6.80 -2.92 16.59
CA TYR A 82 -6.84 -1.62 17.28
C TYR A 82 -7.51 -0.50 16.46
N ARG A 83 -8.11 -0.84 15.31
CA ARG A 83 -8.92 0.12 14.55
C ARG A 83 -10.26 0.41 15.22
N LYS A 84 -10.88 1.53 14.84
CA LYS A 84 -12.26 1.83 15.20
C LYS A 84 -13.22 0.86 14.48
N GLN A 85 -13.84 -0.04 15.25
CA GLN A 85 -14.87 -0.93 14.71
C GLN A 85 -16.19 -0.17 14.55
N ARG A 86 -16.82 -0.28 13.38
CA ARG A 86 -18.14 0.33 13.10
C ARG A 86 -19.30 -0.54 13.57
N VAL A 87 -19.04 -1.83 13.79
CA VAL A 87 -19.99 -2.84 14.23
C VAL A 87 -19.44 -3.43 15.52
N ALA A 88 -20.33 -3.82 16.44
CA ALA A 88 -19.94 -4.52 17.65
C ALA A 88 -19.20 -5.82 17.29
N ILE A 89 -18.06 -6.06 17.94
CA ILE A 89 -17.30 -7.30 17.79
C ILE A 89 -18.10 -8.42 18.46
N THR A 90 -18.30 -9.54 17.78
CA THR A 90 -18.99 -10.71 18.34
C THR A 90 -18.08 -11.48 19.30
N GLU A 91 -18.65 -12.34 20.15
CA GLU A 91 -17.87 -13.21 21.05
C GLU A 91 -16.90 -14.12 20.26
N ASP A 92 -17.37 -14.71 19.16
CA ASP A 92 -16.55 -15.52 18.25
C ASP A 92 -15.36 -14.74 17.69
N GLN A 93 -15.56 -13.46 17.35
CA GLN A 93 -14.48 -12.61 16.87
C GLN A 93 -13.49 -12.29 17.99
N LEU A 94 -13.95 -12.03 19.21
CA LEU A 94 -13.06 -11.83 20.37
C LEU A 94 -12.20 -13.06 20.65
N LEU A 95 -12.75 -14.27 20.47
CA LEU A 95 -12.02 -15.54 20.60
C LEU A 95 -11.03 -15.76 19.45
N ASN A 96 -11.26 -15.15 18.28
CA ASN A 96 -10.38 -15.22 17.11
C ASN A 96 -10.02 -13.83 16.57
N PRO A 97 -9.06 -13.12 17.19
CA PRO A 97 -8.69 -11.77 16.80
C PRO A 97 -8.22 -11.59 15.35
N THR A 98 -7.61 -12.64 14.79
CA THR A 98 -7.20 -12.70 13.38
C THR A 98 -8.38 -12.48 12.43
N SER A 99 -9.59 -12.90 12.80
CA SER A 99 -10.80 -12.81 11.96
C SER A 99 -11.29 -11.38 11.69
N TYR A 100 -10.90 -10.41 12.52
CA TYR A 100 -11.33 -9.01 12.41
C TYR A 100 -10.17 -8.01 12.40
N ALA A 101 -8.93 -8.52 12.35
CA ALA A 101 -7.73 -7.71 12.21
C ALA A 101 -7.72 -6.98 10.86
N ASP A 102 -7.42 -5.68 10.89
CA ASP A 102 -7.25 -4.85 9.72
C ASP A 102 -5.78 -4.84 9.31
N CYS A 103 -5.48 -5.58 8.24
CA CYS A 103 -4.16 -5.65 7.62
C CYS A 103 -4.10 -4.89 6.29
N ALA A 104 -5.06 -4.00 6.04
CA ALA A 104 -5.15 -3.21 4.81
C ALA A 104 -4.81 -1.74 5.05
N HIS A 105 -5.19 -1.21 6.21
CA HIS A 105 -4.87 0.16 6.59
C HIS A 105 -3.55 0.22 7.36
N TRP A 106 -3.04 1.43 7.53
CA TRP A 106 -1.80 1.70 8.24
C TRP A 106 -2.07 2.50 9.51
N CYS A 107 -1.28 2.24 10.55
CA CYS A 107 -1.20 3.13 11.70
C CYS A 107 -0.58 4.47 11.29
N LEU A 108 -0.98 5.54 12.01
CA LEU A 108 -0.33 6.84 11.96
C LEU A 108 0.14 7.23 13.38
N PRO A 109 1.39 7.71 13.55
CA PRO A 109 2.43 7.79 12.51
C PRO A 109 2.89 6.39 12.04
N GLY A 110 3.37 6.27 10.80
CA GLY A 110 3.73 4.98 10.21
C GLY A 110 4.13 4.99 8.74
N VAL A 111 3.79 3.91 8.03
CA VAL A 111 4.20 3.66 6.63
C VAL A 111 3.80 4.79 5.66
N PRO A 112 2.59 5.39 5.76
CA PRO A 112 2.23 6.51 4.91
C PRO A 112 3.12 7.74 5.08
N ASP A 113 3.70 7.96 6.27
CA ASP A 113 4.64 9.06 6.48
C ASP A 113 5.92 8.83 5.68
N ALA A 114 6.43 7.60 5.66
CA ALA A 114 7.58 7.25 4.83
C ALA A 114 7.30 7.42 3.33
N TRP A 115 6.08 7.16 2.86
CA TRP A 115 5.70 7.45 1.46
C TRP A 115 5.76 8.94 1.16
N ASN A 116 5.32 9.78 2.10
CA ASN A 116 5.35 11.23 1.96
C ASN A 116 6.78 11.77 1.89
N GLU A 117 7.71 11.20 2.64
CA GLU A 117 9.13 11.59 2.59
C GLU A 117 9.83 11.19 1.29
N ILE A 118 9.32 10.17 0.58
CA ILE A 118 9.87 9.75 -0.74
C ILE A 118 9.31 10.63 -1.87
N LEU A 119 8.26 11.43 -1.61
CA LEU A 119 7.75 12.35 -2.63
C LEU A 119 8.88 13.31 -3.05
N PRO A 120 9.17 13.42 -4.36
CA PRO A 120 10.21 14.31 -4.85
C PRO A 120 9.97 15.75 -4.36
N THR A 121 10.95 16.31 -3.65
CA THR A 121 10.94 17.67 -3.10
C THR A 121 10.69 18.75 -4.15
N ASP A 122 11.04 18.44 -5.40
CA ASP A 122 10.93 19.33 -6.56
C ASP A 122 9.46 19.59 -6.94
N LYS A 123 8.55 18.64 -6.67
CA LYS A 123 7.10 18.80 -6.93
C LYS A 123 6.36 19.28 -5.69
N ALA A 124 6.82 18.91 -4.49
CA ALA A 124 6.25 19.42 -3.23
C ALA A 124 6.42 20.94 -3.11
N SER A 125 7.55 21.48 -3.58
CA SER A 125 7.79 22.92 -3.67
C SER A 125 6.92 23.60 -4.75
N GLU A 126 6.79 23.04 -5.95
CA GLU A 126 5.89 23.58 -7.00
C GLU A 126 4.40 23.59 -6.58
N MET A 127 3.95 22.58 -5.82
CA MET A 127 2.61 22.50 -5.25
C MET A 127 2.37 23.52 -4.13
N ALA A 128 3.38 23.76 -3.28
CA ALA A 128 3.32 24.75 -2.20
C ALA A 128 3.36 26.20 -2.74
N ASP A 129 4.09 26.42 -3.84
CA ASP A 129 4.27 27.72 -4.46
C ASP A 129 3.17 28.08 -5.49
N GLY A 130 2.18 27.20 -5.70
CA GLY A 130 1.09 27.41 -6.64
C GLY A 130 1.53 27.54 -8.10
N ASN A 131 2.75 27.11 -8.42
CA ASN A 131 3.41 27.36 -9.69
C ASN A 131 3.32 26.17 -10.66
N LEU A 132 2.41 25.23 -10.39
CA LEU A 132 2.11 24.09 -11.25
C LEU A 132 1.60 24.61 -12.60
N LYS A 133 2.52 24.76 -13.57
CA LYS A 133 2.14 25.03 -14.95
C LYS A 133 1.53 23.76 -15.51
N ALA A 134 0.22 23.76 -15.75
CA ALA A 134 -0.42 22.72 -16.52
C ALA A 134 0.30 22.62 -17.87
N THR A 135 1.03 21.52 -18.09
CA THR A 135 1.61 21.22 -19.41
C THR A 135 0.46 21.13 -20.40
N PRO A 136 0.47 21.90 -21.51
CA PRO A 136 -0.62 21.89 -22.47
C PRO A 136 -0.83 20.47 -23.01
N VAL A 137 -2.01 19.89 -22.73
CA VAL A 137 -2.40 18.62 -23.34
C VAL A 137 -2.63 18.89 -24.82
N LYS A 138 -1.78 18.34 -25.69
CA LYS A 138 -1.97 18.45 -27.14
C LYS A 138 -3.31 17.78 -27.52
N PRO A 139 -4.16 18.43 -28.32
CA PRO A 139 -5.44 17.84 -28.72
C PRO A 139 -5.22 16.54 -29.50
N ILE A 140 -6.07 15.56 -29.24
CA ILE A 140 -6.16 14.32 -30.00
C ILE A 140 -6.92 14.65 -31.29
N HIS A 141 -6.28 14.51 -32.46
CA HIS A 141 -6.93 14.58 -33.77
C HIS A 141 -7.27 13.18 -34.27
#